data_AF-A0A453FFC6-F1
#
_entry.id   AF-A0A453FFC6-F1
#
_cell.length_a   1.000
_cell.length_b   1.000
_cell.length_c   1.000
_cell.angle_alpha   90.00
_cell.angle_beta   90.00
_cell.angle_gamma   90.00
#
_symmetry.space_group_name_H-M   'P 1'
#
loop_
_entity.id
_entity.type
_entity.pdbx_description
1 polymer ?
#
loop_
_entity_poly.entity_id
_entity_poly.type
_entity_poly.pdbx_seq_one_letter_code
_entity_poly.pdbx_strand_id
1 'polypeptide(L)'
;AFIFQVVELDFLYPSEGVHKRWDSGYRITAVAATWDQTALILSVPRRKPTDETQETLRTSAFPSQHVKEKWSKNLYLASVCYGRTVS
;
A
#
# COMPACT_ATOMS: atom_id res chain seq x y z
N ALA A 1 1.57 8.76 -16.30
CA ALA A 1 3.02 8.91 -16.48
C ALA A 1 3.64 9.36 -15.15
N PHE A 2 4.77 8.75 -14.77
CA PHE A 2 5.47 8.98 -13.50
C PHE A 2 6.70 9.87 -13.72
N ILE A 3 7.13 10.59 -12.68
CA ILE A 3 8.39 11.37 -12.70
C ILE A 3 9.53 10.64 -11.99
N PHE A 4 9.23 9.91 -10.92
CA PHE A 4 10.17 9.05 -10.22
C PHE A 4 9.51 7.70 -9.93
N GLN A 5 10.31 6.65 -9.91
CA GLN A 5 9.88 5.31 -9.53
C GLN A 5 11.01 4.60 -8.80
N VAL A 6 10.65 3.88 -7.75
CA VAL A 6 11.56 3.07 -6.94
C VAL A 6 10.92 1.72 -6.64
N VAL A 7 11.79 0.73 -6.40
CA VAL A 7 11.40 -0.58 -5.88
C VAL A 7 11.89 -0.68 -4.44
N GLU A 8 11.02 -1.14 -3.54
CA GLU A 8 11.39 -1.49 -2.17
C GLU A 8 11.07 -2.95 -1.91
N LEU A 9 12.04 -3.65 -1.31
CA LEU A 9 11.89 -5.02 -0.83
C LEU A 9 11.88 -4.98 0.70
N ASP A 10 10.89 -5.62 1.30
CA ASP A 10 10.76 -5.73 2.75
C ASP A 10 10.52 -7.20 3.14
N PHE A 11 11.13 -7.62 4.24
CA PHE A 11 11.14 -9.00 4.74
C PHE A 11 10.39 -9.16 6.07
N LEU A 12 9.84 -8.06 6.61
CA LEU A 12 9.15 -8.05 7.90
C LEU A 12 7.79 -7.35 7.81
N TYR A 13 7.80 -6.03 7.72
CA TYR A 13 6.60 -5.20 7.71
C TYR A 13 6.90 -3.86 7.02
N PRO A 14 6.44 -3.66 5.76
CA PRO A 14 6.86 -2.53 4.93
C PRO A 14 6.28 -1.17 5.35
N SER A 15 5.49 -1.10 6.42
CA SER A 15 4.74 0.11 6.80
C SER A 15 5.64 1.33 6.98
N GLU A 16 6.75 1.21 7.70
CA GLU A 16 7.65 2.35 7.96
C GLU A 16 8.26 2.91 6.66
N GLY A 17 8.69 2.04 5.75
CA GLY A 17 9.22 2.44 4.43
C GLY A 17 8.15 3.13 3.58
N VAL A 18 6.95 2.54 3.56
CA VAL A 18 5.79 3.08 2.84
C VAL A 18 5.41 4.48 3.34
N HIS A 19 5.35 4.70 4.66
CA HIS A 19 5.01 6.01 5.22
C HIS A 19 6.05 7.07 4.85
N LYS A 20 7.35 6.75 4.99
CA LYS A 20 8.44 7.66 4.56
C LYS A 20 8.35 8.04 3.08
N ARG A 21 7.92 7.11 2.23
CA ARG A 21 7.74 7.32 0.79
C ARG A 21 6.49 8.13 0.48
N TRP A 22 5.39 7.90 1.18
CA TRP A 22 4.19 8.75 1.09
C TRP A 22 4.49 10.20 1.48
N ASP A 23 5.25 10.43 2.56
CA ASP A 23 5.69 11.78 2.96
C ASP A 23 6.56 12.44 1.89
N SER A 24 7.29 11.63 1.11
CA SER A 24 8.09 12.06 -0.04
C SER A 24 7.30 12.17 -1.36
N GLY A 25 5.96 12.03 -1.32
CA GLY A 25 5.07 12.18 -2.47
C GLY A 25 4.96 10.95 -3.39
N TYR A 26 5.53 9.81 -3.01
CA TYR A 26 5.34 8.56 -3.73
C TYR A 26 3.97 7.96 -3.44
N ARG A 27 3.46 7.13 -4.36
CA ARG A 27 2.28 6.28 -4.20
C ARG A 27 2.60 4.85 -4.62
N ILE A 28 2.01 3.89 -3.93
CA ILE A 28 2.09 2.48 -4.31
C ILE A 28 1.37 2.33 -5.64
N THR A 29 2.04 1.78 -6.65
CA THR A 29 1.48 1.62 -8.00
C THR A 29 1.42 0.16 -8.44
N ALA A 30 2.23 -0.69 -7.81
CA ALA A 30 2.08 -2.13 -7.86
C ALA A 30 2.67 -2.71 -6.56
N VAL A 31 2.16 -3.87 -6.19
CA VAL A 31 2.63 -4.60 -5.01
C VAL A 31 2.49 -6.09 -5.30
N ALA A 32 3.49 -6.85 -4.84
CA ALA A 32 3.45 -8.30 -4.82
C ALA A 32 4.05 -8.77 -3.50
N ALA A 33 3.50 -9.84 -2.95
CA ALA A 33 4.01 -10.43 -1.73
C ALA A 33 4.06 -11.95 -1.86
N THR A 34 5.12 -12.52 -1.31
CA THR A 34 5.22 -13.94 -0.99
C THR A 34 4.95 -14.12 0.50
N TRP A 35 5.16 -15.34 1.00
CA TRP A 35 5.01 -15.62 2.42
C TRP A 35 6.06 -14.92 3.30
N ASP A 36 7.22 -14.62 2.74
CA ASP A 36 8.40 -14.15 3.46
C ASP A 36 8.84 -12.74 3.06
N GLN A 37 8.35 -12.23 1.91
CA GLN A 37 8.84 -10.99 1.31
C GLN A 37 7.70 -10.20 0.68
N THR A 38 7.86 -8.89 0.63
CA THR A 38 7.00 -7.98 -0.12
C THR A 38 7.85 -7.09 -1.01
N ALA A 39 7.42 -6.94 -2.27
CA ALA A 39 7.98 -6.01 -3.23
C ALA A 39 6.96 -4.92 -3.56
N LEU A 40 7.37 -3.66 -3.43
CA LEU A 40 6.54 -2.50 -3.71
C LEU A 40 7.14 -1.67 -4.84
N ILE A 41 6.32 -1.33 -5.84
CA ILE A 41 6.65 -0.30 -6.82
C ILE A 41 5.99 1.00 -6.37
N LEU A 42 6.83 1.95 -5.99
CA LEU A 42 6.43 3.27 -5.53
C LEU A 42 6.75 4.29 -6.60
N SER A 43 5.76 5.08 -7.02
CA SER A 43 5.93 6.05 -8.10
C SER A 43 5.43 7.43 -7.67
N VAL A 44 6.11 8.49 -8.10
CA VAL A 44 5.61 9.87 -7.97
C VAL A 44 4.84 10.22 -9.25
N PRO A 45 3.51 10.43 -9.18
CA PRO A 45 2.71 10.71 -10.36
C PRO A 45 2.91 12.15 -10.84
N ARG A 46 2.94 12.36 -12.17
CA ARG A 46 3.00 13.72 -12.76
C ARG A 46 1.78 14.58 -12.41
N ARG A 47 0.63 13.94 -12.16
CA ARG A 47 -0.60 14.58 -11.71
C ARG A 47 -1.06 13.88 -10.45
N LYS A 48 -1.30 14.64 -9.38
CA LYS A 48 -1.77 14.09 -8.12
C LYS A 48 -3.20 13.55 -8.31
N PRO A 49 -3.47 12.27 -8.01
CA PRO A 49 -4.82 11.75 -8.03
C PRO A 49 -5.65 12.40 -6.92
N THR A 50 -6.88 12.76 -7.23
CA THR A 50 -7.76 13.56 -6.35
C THR A 50 -8.30 12.76 -5.17
N ASP A 51 -8.62 11.47 -5.39
CA ASP A 51 -9.37 10.64 -4.44
C ASP A 51 -8.67 9.30 -4.14
N GLU A 52 -7.33 9.29 -4.10
CA GLU A 52 -6.58 8.08 -3.77
C GLU A 52 -6.19 8.05 -2.30
N THR A 53 -6.79 7.12 -1.55
CA THR A 53 -6.35 6.75 -0.19
C THR A 53 -5.66 5.39 -0.23
N GLN A 54 -4.42 5.34 0.26
CA GLN A 54 -3.66 4.11 0.43
C GLN A 54 -3.38 3.88 1.92
N GLU A 55 -3.48 2.64 2.37
CA GLU A 55 -3.36 2.28 3.80
C GLU A 55 -2.59 0.96 3.96
N THR A 56 -1.85 0.84 5.06
CA THR A 56 -1.21 -0.42 5.50
C THR A 56 -1.86 -0.86 6.81
N LEU A 57 -2.24 -2.13 6.92
CA LEU A 57 -2.92 -2.68 8.10
C LEU A 57 -2.19 -3.92 8.59
N ARG A 58 -1.98 -4.01 9.91
CA ARG A 58 -1.52 -5.24 10.57
C ARG A 58 -2.71 -5.90 11.27
N THR A 59 -3.11 -7.07 10.77
CA THR A 59 -4.27 -7.81 11.27
C THR A 59 -3.98 -9.32 11.17
N SER A 60 -4.60 -10.12 12.04
CA SER A 60 -4.49 -11.59 12.03
C SER A 60 -5.48 -12.26 11.06
N ALA A 61 -6.52 -11.53 10.62
CA ALA A 61 -7.54 -12.01 9.70
C ALA A 61 -7.86 -10.94 8.66
N PHE A 62 -8.55 -11.33 7.58
CA PHE A 62 -8.98 -10.38 6.56
C PHE A 62 -9.83 -9.24 7.17
N PRO A 63 -9.52 -7.95 6.91
CA PRO A 63 -10.09 -6.82 7.62
C PRO A 63 -11.49 -6.41 7.11
N SER A 64 -12.45 -7.33 7.12
CA SER A 64 -13.81 -7.14 6.58
C SER A 64 -14.52 -5.91 7.16
N GLN A 65 -14.35 -5.65 8.45
CA GLN A 65 -15.01 -4.52 9.12
C GLN A 65 -14.47 -3.17 8.60
N HIS A 66 -13.14 -3.05 8.52
CA HIS A 66 -12.48 -1.86 7.97
C HIS A 66 -12.91 -1.59 6.52
N VAL A 67 -13.00 -2.65 5.70
CA VAL A 67 -13.47 -2.54 4.31
C VAL A 67 -14.92 -2.03 4.25
N LYS A 68 -15.82 -2.56 5.09
CA LYS A 68 -17.23 -2.11 5.15
C LYS A 68 -17.35 -0.64 5.55
N GLU A 69 -16.53 -0.18 6.49
CA GLU A 69 -16.50 1.23 6.89
C GLU A 69 -16.08 2.14 5.73
N LYS A 70 -15.11 1.71 4.91
CA LYS A 70 -14.72 2.45 3.70
C LYS A 70 -15.83 2.46 2.65
N TRP A 71 -16.53 1.34 2.44
CA TRP A 71 -17.69 1.28 1.56
C TRP A 71 -18.81 2.24 1.99
N SER A 72 -19.08 2.36 3.31
CA SER A 72 -20.06 3.34 3.82
C SER A 72 -19.69 4.81 3.56
N LYS A 73 -18.42 5.08 3.25
CA LYS A 73 -17.88 6.39 2.87
C LYS A 73 -17.73 6.57 1.36
N ASN A 74 -18.35 5.68 0.57
CA ASN A 74 -18.27 5.66 -0.90
C ASN A 74 -16.84 5.47 -1.46
N LEU A 75 -15.98 4.79 -0.69
CA LEU A 75 -14.64 4.38 -1.13
C LEU A 75 -14.67 2.90 -1.51
N TYR A 76 -13.90 2.50 -2.51
CA TYR A 76 -13.84 1.12 -3.00
C TYR A 76 -12.40 0.62 -3.08
N LEU A 77 -12.23 -0.71 -3.02
CA LEU A 77 -10.91 -1.33 -3.16
C LEU A 77 -10.51 -1.33 -4.63
N ALA A 78 -9.43 -0.62 -4.97
CA ALA A 78 -8.81 -0.67 -6.29
C ALA A 78 -7.77 -1.80 -6.40
N SER A 79 -7.08 -2.11 -5.30
CA SER A 79 -6.07 -3.16 -5.22
C SER A 79 -5.93 -3.65 -3.78
N VAL A 80 -5.50 -4.89 -3.60
CA VAL A 80 -5.17 -5.47 -2.29
C VAL A 80 -3.97 -6.39 -2.45
N CYS A 81 -3.07 -6.35 -1.47
CA CYS A 81 -1.99 -7.32 -1.33
C CYS A 81 -1.78 -7.60 0.15
N TYR A 82 -1.36 -8.82 0.46
CA TYR A 82 -1.09 -9.26 1.82
C TYR A 82 0.14 -10.17 1.82
N GLY A 83 0.92 -10.07 2.89
CA GLY A 83 2.08 -10.92 3.16
C GLY A 83 2.11 -11.26 4.64
N ARG A 84 2.88 -12.27 5.03
CA ARG A 84 3.06 -12.58 6.46
C ARG A 84 4.01 -11.55 7.06
N THR A 85 3.65 -11.01 8.22
CA THR A 85 4.62 -10.29 9.05
C THR A 85 5.27 -11.29 9.99
N VAL A 86 6.59 -11.24 10.16
CA VAL A 86 7.24 -12.00 11.23
C VAL A 86 6.77 -11.43 12.58
N SER A 87 6.37 -12.33 13.47
CA SER A 87 5.94 -12.02 14.84
C SER A 87 7.13 -11.81 15.76
#